data_AF-A0A1F5ECK3-F1
#
_entry.id   AF-A0A1F5ECK3-F1
#
_cell.length_a   1.000
_cell.length_b   1.000
_cell.length_c   1.000
_cell.angle_alpha   90.00
_cell.angle_beta   90.00
_cell.angle_gamma   90.00
#
_symmetry.space_group_name_H-M   'P 1'
#
loop_
_entity.id
_entity.type
_entity.pdbx_description
1 polymer ?
#
loop_
_entity_poly.entity_id
_entity_poly.type
_entity_poly.pdbx_seq_one_letter_code
_entity_poly.pdbx_strand_id
1 'polypeptide(L)'
;MIYLFTATSSQASIYKAVNYQAKLLDKATGIPVANGSYDVKLSIYDDPAAGNRLWTARGTVGTPTAKSVTVTNGIFSTMLGESGDNAISLDFSTDSYYLGVTVGADAEMTPRKRIGAVPQAFNANGLIGDGLINITGAPTGTGVGQGTVYINPASTTDEWTLLGIAVGGSQKLRIDEDGDLSIAGALSLGGLSSLTAGSESGYAAYQTGDGAPRAFLKNTGYLEFGPGGVAVTDTNLYRSTADYLATDDGLSVAGNLGVGITNPSHKLHIVDTDNTASRSALYVSQTAAITGTGYAGYLSKTGGSTTNVGLYVTASGATNNYGLIVGSGFVGMGVTNPTNALAVVANDATAYTNWPNGDGTYGYSVDTFDALFAKNTGSSSNGDITSILLQTYNASDSTQYKAARIGLLKTDATNQSALAFALRLPGSDSMGEFMRITNSGYVGIGTTAPHSTLHVGGSYAVGYVAKTAAYTAGDSDSMISVDTTSGNVSIYLPSATTITGRIYTIKKIVAANTVTVDPSGAQTIDGSSTATLSSQWSYITVISDGANWLKIADG
;
A
#
# COMPACT_ATOMS: atom_id res chain seq x y z
N MET A 1 67.11 0.21 -5.76
CA MET A 1 67.55 -0.43 -4.51
C MET A 1 67.64 0.68 -3.46
N ILE A 2 66.49 1.08 -2.93
CA ILE A 2 66.00 0.81 -1.55
C ILE A 2 66.95 1.40 -0.50
N TYR A 3 66.57 2.57 0.00
CA TYR A 3 67.08 3.13 1.25
C TYR A 3 66.18 2.63 2.39
N LEU A 4 66.80 1.98 3.38
CA LEU A 4 66.17 1.60 4.64
C LEU A 4 66.58 2.63 5.70
N PHE A 5 65.59 3.32 6.27
CA PHE A 5 65.74 4.18 7.45
C PHE A 5 65.55 3.34 8.71
N THR A 6 66.36 3.59 9.75
CA THR A 6 65.84 3.75 11.11
C THR A 6 66.68 4.80 11.84
N ALA A 7 66.01 5.77 12.47
CA ALA A 7 66.61 6.69 13.43
C ALA A 7 66.01 6.40 14.80
N THR A 8 66.86 6.35 15.83
CA THR A 8 66.48 6.31 17.24
C THR A 8 66.40 7.74 17.79
N SER A 9 65.41 8.03 18.63
CA SER A 9 65.31 9.25 19.43
C SER A 9 65.60 8.96 20.90
N SER A 10 66.36 9.85 21.55
CA SER A 10 66.62 9.90 23.00
C SER A 10 66.25 11.30 23.48
N GLN A 11 65.45 11.43 24.55
CA GLN A 11 65.12 12.71 25.19
C GLN A 11 65.63 12.75 26.64
N ALA A 12 66.39 13.78 27.02
CA ALA A 12 66.88 14.05 28.37
C ALA A 12 66.14 15.27 28.99
N SER A 13 65.80 15.20 30.28
CA SER A 13 65.28 16.35 31.04
C SER A 13 66.41 17.31 31.45
N ILE A 14 66.13 18.61 31.46
CA ILE A 14 67.15 19.67 31.64
C ILE A 14 67.63 19.77 33.11
N TYR A 15 68.96 19.92 33.34
CA TYR A 15 69.55 20.16 34.67
C TYR A 15 69.32 21.62 35.11
N LYS A 16 68.46 21.83 36.11
CA LYS A 16 67.99 23.15 36.58
C LYS A 16 68.96 23.86 37.54
N ALA A 17 70.25 23.77 37.27
CA ALA A 17 71.26 24.60 37.90
C ALA A 17 71.97 25.40 36.81
N VAL A 18 72.34 26.64 37.13
CA VAL A 18 72.96 27.52 36.14
C VAL A 18 74.47 27.45 36.34
N ASN A 19 75.18 26.94 35.33
CA ASN A 19 76.63 26.94 35.36
C ASN A 19 77.15 28.37 35.34
N TYR A 20 78.09 28.69 36.22
CA TYR A 20 78.73 29.98 36.26
C TYR A 20 80.24 29.85 36.46
N GLN A 21 81.00 30.65 35.72
CA GLN A 21 82.45 30.77 35.86
C GLN A 21 82.83 32.24 35.89
N ALA A 22 83.78 32.59 36.75
CA ALA A 22 84.28 33.96 36.86
C ALA A 22 85.78 34.00 37.15
N LYS A 23 86.38 35.16 36.83
CA LYS A 23 87.76 35.50 37.12
C LYS A 23 87.81 36.65 38.13
N LEU A 24 88.54 36.45 39.22
CA LEU A 24 88.78 37.42 40.27
C LEU A 24 90.16 38.05 40.09
N LEU A 25 90.19 39.38 40.13
CA LEU A 25 91.38 40.21 40.00
C LEU A 25 91.50 41.10 41.25
N ASP A 26 92.72 41.38 41.67
CA ASP A 26 92.98 42.38 42.69
C ASP A 26 92.63 43.78 42.15
N LYS A 27 91.82 44.54 42.89
CA LYS A 27 91.26 45.81 42.44
C LYS A 27 92.32 46.89 42.22
N ALA A 28 93.41 46.88 42.98
CA ALA A 28 94.43 47.93 42.91
C ALA A 28 95.44 47.68 41.78
N THR A 29 95.75 46.42 41.50
CA THR A 29 96.79 46.02 40.54
C THR A 29 96.25 45.47 39.23
N GLY A 30 95.00 45.00 39.19
CA GLY A 30 94.39 44.33 38.04
C GLY A 30 94.91 42.92 37.76
N ILE A 31 95.78 42.38 38.62
CA ILE A 31 96.40 41.06 38.48
C ILE A 31 95.49 40.00 39.13
N PRO A 32 95.43 38.75 38.61
CA PRO A 32 94.68 37.67 39.25
C PRO A 32 95.03 37.47 40.72
N VAL A 33 94.01 37.24 41.55
CA VAL A 33 94.20 36.96 42.98
C VAL A 33 94.95 35.64 43.19
N ALA A 34 95.64 35.51 44.32
CA ALA A 34 96.41 34.31 44.66
C ALA A 34 95.53 33.06 44.79
N ASN A 35 96.10 31.88 44.59
CA ASN A 35 95.38 30.62 44.73
C ASN A 35 94.93 30.42 46.18
N GLY A 36 93.68 30.01 46.39
CA GLY A 36 93.12 29.84 47.73
C GLY A 36 91.60 29.72 47.74
N SER A 37 91.01 29.62 48.93
CA SER A 37 89.56 29.66 49.10
C SER A 37 89.11 31.10 49.33
N TYR A 38 88.05 31.50 48.63
CA TYR A 38 87.45 32.83 48.73
C TYR A 38 85.96 32.71 49.01
N ASP A 39 85.46 33.50 49.94
CA ASP A 39 84.04 33.57 50.25
C ASP A 39 83.33 34.50 49.27
N VAL A 40 82.33 33.98 48.57
CA VAL A 40 81.52 34.74 47.60
C VAL A 40 80.04 34.68 47.95
N LYS A 41 79.30 35.76 47.71
CA LYS A 41 77.84 35.78 47.73
C LYS A 41 77.32 35.95 46.31
N LEU A 42 76.49 35.03 45.85
CA LEU A 42 75.95 34.98 44.49
C LEU A 42 74.43 35.18 44.59
N SER A 43 73.86 36.18 43.91
CA SER A 43 72.43 36.51 44.03
C SER A 43 71.82 36.90 42.70
N ILE A 44 70.53 36.66 42.48
CA ILE A 44 69.81 37.05 41.26
C ILE A 44 68.84 38.18 41.59
N TYR A 45 68.80 39.16 40.69
CA TYR A 45 68.02 40.38 40.80
C TYR A 45 67.20 40.61 39.54
N ASP A 46 66.17 41.45 39.67
CA ASP A 46 65.37 41.96 38.55
C ASP A 46 66.04 43.13 37.79
N ASP A 47 67.16 43.67 38.29
CA ASP A 47 67.82 44.85 37.68
C ASP A 47 69.37 44.79 37.77
N PRO A 48 70.09 45.34 36.77
CA PRO A 48 71.55 45.28 36.70
C PRO A 48 72.30 46.13 37.74
N ALA A 49 71.67 47.08 38.43
CA ALA A 49 72.36 47.95 39.39
C ALA A 49 71.50 48.33 40.60
N ALA A 50 70.21 48.57 40.38
CA ALA A 50 69.18 48.79 41.40
C ALA A 50 68.31 47.53 41.53
N GLY A 51 67.07 47.63 41.99
CA GLY A 51 66.10 46.52 42.00
C GLY A 51 66.16 45.57 43.19
N ASN A 52 65.23 44.63 43.20
CA ASN A 52 65.01 43.68 44.27
C ASN A 52 65.90 42.46 44.07
N ARG A 53 66.48 41.99 45.17
CA ARG A 53 67.05 40.64 45.19
C ARG A 53 65.89 39.67 45.11
N LEU A 54 65.86 38.87 44.06
CA LEU A 54 64.84 37.85 43.87
C LEU A 54 65.31 36.48 44.39
N TRP A 55 66.61 36.24 44.39
CA TRP A 55 67.21 35.00 44.87
C TRP A 55 68.65 35.19 45.36
N THR A 56 69.15 34.33 46.24
CA THR A 56 70.57 34.27 46.64
C THR A 56 71.03 32.84 46.82
N ALA A 57 72.31 32.54 46.62
CA ALA A 57 72.85 31.20 46.72
C ALA A 57 72.87 30.67 48.16
N ARG A 58 73.24 31.48 49.17
CA ARG A 58 73.27 31.04 50.58
C ARG A 58 72.65 32.09 51.50
N GLY A 59 72.00 31.63 52.57
CA GLY A 59 71.30 32.51 53.50
C GLY A 59 69.92 32.92 52.96
N THR A 60 69.43 34.10 53.33
CA THR A 60 68.11 34.58 52.89
C THR A 60 68.23 35.76 51.92
N VAL A 61 67.18 36.01 51.14
CA VAL A 61 67.12 37.15 50.21
C VAL A 61 67.37 38.48 50.91
N GLY A 62 66.92 38.65 52.17
CA GLY A 62 67.25 39.84 52.95
C GLY A 62 68.70 39.86 53.46
N THR A 63 69.21 38.71 53.91
CA THR A 63 70.54 38.56 54.51
C THR A 63 71.33 37.40 53.88
N PRO A 64 72.04 37.64 52.76
CA PRO A 64 72.80 36.61 52.08
C PRO A 64 74.09 36.27 52.85
N THR A 65 74.40 34.98 52.95
CA THR A 65 75.63 34.45 53.56
C THR A 65 76.60 33.99 52.47
N ALA A 66 77.87 33.78 52.85
CA ALA A 66 78.90 33.39 51.88
C ALA A 66 78.82 31.91 51.48
N LYS A 67 79.28 31.64 50.26
CA LYS A 67 79.65 30.34 49.71
C LYS A 67 81.16 30.36 49.47
N SER A 68 81.91 29.46 50.09
CA SER A 68 83.35 29.33 49.84
C SER A 68 83.58 28.69 48.48
N VAL A 69 84.34 29.36 47.60
CA VAL A 69 84.77 28.85 46.29
C VAL A 69 86.30 28.75 46.25
N THR A 70 86.81 27.69 45.64
CA THR A 70 88.25 27.52 45.42
C THR A 70 88.67 28.26 44.14
N VAL A 71 89.65 29.14 44.26
CA VAL A 71 90.17 29.97 43.16
C VAL A 71 91.58 29.53 42.81
N THR A 72 91.82 29.29 41.53
CA THR A 72 93.14 28.92 40.99
C THR A 72 93.46 29.80 39.78
N ASN A 73 94.63 30.44 39.77
CA ASN A 73 95.07 31.46 38.81
C ASN A 73 94.01 32.56 38.60
N GLY A 74 93.32 32.92 39.69
CA GLY A 74 92.20 33.86 39.70
C GLY A 74 90.89 33.36 39.09
N ILE A 75 90.69 32.11 38.72
CA ILE A 75 89.41 31.61 38.16
C ILE A 75 88.71 30.66 39.13
N PHE A 76 87.38 30.76 39.23
CA PHE A 76 86.53 29.73 39.81
C PHE A 76 85.34 29.40 38.90
N SER A 77 84.83 28.19 39.02
CA SER A 77 83.55 27.77 38.43
C SER A 77 82.68 27.11 39.50
N THR A 78 81.39 27.36 39.46
CA THR A 78 80.41 26.84 40.41
C THR A 78 79.05 26.69 39.71
N MET A 79 78.21 25.79 40.21
CA MET A 79 76.83 25.69 39.76
C MET A 79 75.94 26.49 40.71
N LEU A 80 75.05 27.33 40.19
CA LEU A 80 74.10 28.10 40.97
C LEU A 80 72.82 27.29 41.19
N GLY A 81 72.39 27.20 42.45
CA GLY A 81 71.30 26.29 42.84
C GLY A 81 71.77 24.84 43.01
N GLU A 82 73.08 24.63 43.14
CA GLU A 82 73.68 23.31 43.43
C GLU A 82 73.53 22.92 44.91
N SER A 83 74.06 21.75 45.30
CA SER A 83 73.89 21.22 46.65
C SER A 83 74.34 22.21 47.74
N GLY A 84 73.37 22.55 48.57
CA GLY A 84 73.45 23.50 49.66
C GLY A 84 73.15 24.95 49.29
N ASP A 85 73.06 25.30 48.00
CA ASP A 85 72.54 26.61 47.58
C ASP A 85 71.01 26.62 47.70
N ASN A 86 70.40 27.81 47.73
CA ASN A 86 68.96 27.93 47.60
C ASN A 86 68.53 27.48 46.20
N ALA A 87 67.40 26.80 46.09
CA ALA A 87 66.89 26.37 44.79
C ALA A 87 66.46 27.58 43.94
N ILE A 88 66.67 27.49 42.62
CA ILE A 88 66.24 28.53 41.69
C ILE A 88 64.77 28.27 41.29
N SER A 89 63.86 29.15 41.73
CA SER A 89 62.41 29.05 41.48
C SER A 89 61.85 30.20 40.64
N LEU A 90 62.71 30.95 39.98
CA LEU A 90 62.33 32.09 39.17
C LEU A 90 61.68 31.64 37.86
N ASP A 91 60.72 32.43 37.37
CA ASP A 91 60.13 32.21 36.05
C ASP A 91 61.08 32.72 34.96
N PHE A 92 61.75 31.77 34.31
CA PHE A 92 62.67 32.02 33.20
C PHE A 92 61.95 32.16 31.84
N SER A 93 60.62 32.25 31.82
CA SER A 93 59.91 32.87 30.70
C SER A 93 60.26 34.36 30.60
N THR A 94 60.72 34.97 31.70
CA THR A 94 61.17 36.36 31.78
C THR A 94 62.67 36.49 31.48
N ASP A 95 63.10 37.63 30.95
CA ASP A 95 64.47 37.85 30.50
C ASP A 95 65.28 38.81 31.40
N SER A 96 64.66 39.30 32.48
CA SER A 96 65.14 40.42 33.29
C SER A 96 65.89 39.96 34.54
N TYR A 97 66.71 38.92 34.41
CA TYR A 97 67.47 38.37 35.55
C TYR A 97 68.97 38.63 35.44
N TYR A 98 69.51 39.17 36.54
CA TYR A 98 70.90 39.56 36.65
C TYR A 98 71.54 38.92 37.87
N LEU A 99 72.64 38.21 37.64
CA LEU A 99 73.49 37.66 38.68
C LEU A 99 74.39 38.76 39.26
N GLY A 100 74.26 39.04 40.55
CA GLY A 100 75.19 39.82 41.36
C GLY A 100 76.19 38.90 42.08
N VAL A 101 77.44 39.37 42.19
CA VAL A 101 78.52 38.68 42.92
C VAL A 101 79.16 39.67 43.89
N THR A 102 79.34 39.23 45.13
CA THR A 102 80.10 39.95 46.17
C THR A 102 81.22 39.04 46.65
N VAL A 103 82.46 39.54 46.79
CA VAL A 103 83.62 38.76 47.21
C VAL A 103 84.13 39.29 48.55
N GLY A 104 84.21 38.44 49.58
CA GLY A 104 84.64 38.85 50.91
C GLY A 104 83.87 40.06 51.44
N ALA A 105 84.59 41.14 51.72
CA ALA A 105 84.03 42.42 52.21
C ALA A 105 83.86 43.48 51.11
N ASP A 106 84.10 43.16 49.84
CA ASP A 106 83.94 44.10 48.72
C ASP A 106 82.47 44.52 48.54
N ALA A 107 82.25 45.65 47.88
CA ALA A 107 80.92 46.01 47.40
C ALA A 107 80.43 45.03 46.34
N GLU A 108 79.12 44.78 46.29
CA GLU A 108 78.52 43.94 45.23
C GLU A 108 78.85 44.50 43.85
N MET A 109 79.20 43.62 42.91
CA MET A 109 79.58 44.04 41.57
C MET A 109 78.47 44.85 40.91
N THR A 110 78.86 45.98 40.30
CA THR A 110 77.98 46.86 39.55
C THR A 110 78.68 47.24 38.24
N PRO A 111 78.07 46.98 37.06
CA PRO A 111 76.77 46.34 36.86
C PRO A 111 76.82 44.81 37.10
N ARG A 112 75.66 44.24 37.47
CA ARG A 112 75.42 42.80 37.61
C ARG A 112 75.39 42.10 36.25
N LYS A 113 75.68 40.81 36.22
CA LYS A 113 75.80 40.03 34.98
C LYS A 113 74.47 39.38 34.61
N ARG A 114 73.91 39.75 33.46
CA ARG A 114 72.69 39.13 32.93
C ARG A 114 72.84 37.62 32.72
N ILE A 115 71.81 36.86 33.09
CA ILE A 115 71.71 35.41 32.83
C ILE A 115 71.09 35.20 31.43
N GLY A 116 71.56 34.18 30.70
CA GLY A 116 71.07 33.83 29.36
C GLY A 116 70.78 32.32 29.21
N ALA A 117 70.13 31.93 28.11
CA ALA A 117 69.74 30.54 27.84
C ALA A 117 70.94 29.62 27.49
N VAL A 118 70.77 28.32 27.72
CA VAL A 118 71.74 27.27 27.32
C VAL A 118 71.37 26.67 25.95
N PRO A 119 72.35 26.27 25.10
CA PRO A 119 72.11 25.80 23.73
C PRO A 119 71.07 24.68 23.55
N GLN A 120 70.94 23.77 24.52
CA GLN A 120 69.97 22.67 24.47
C GLN A 120 68.54 23.07 24.89
N ALA A 121 68.38 24.15 25.66
CA ALA A 121 67.06 24.67 26.04
C ALA A 121 66.35 25.34 24.85
N PHE A 122 67.08 25.64 23.77
CA PHE A 122 66.52 26.12 22.51
C PHE A 122 65.47 25.15 21.92
N ASN A 123 65.56 23.84 22.19
CA ASN A 123 64.62 22.83 21.66
C ASN A 123 63.32 22.68 22.49
N ALA A 124 63.24 23.32 23.66
CA ALA A 124 62.07 23.28 24.55
C ALA A 124 61.42 24.66 24.76
N ASN A 125 61.69 25.61 23.86
CA ASN A 125 61.31 27.03 23.95
C ASN A 125 59.79 27.32 24.00
N GLY A 126 58.93 26.31 23.94
CA GLY A 126 57.51 26.48 23.64
C GLY A 126 56.54 25.76 24.57
N LEU A 127 56.94 25.33 25.76
CA LEU A 127 55.97 24.81 26.73
C LEU A 127 56.06 25.48 28.09
N ILE A 128 55.70 26.76 28.11
CA ILE A 128 55.10 27.45 29.25
C ILE A 128 53.85 28.14 28.68
N GLY A 129 52.67 27.61 28.97
CA GLY A 129 51.41 28.05 28.37
C GLY A 129 50.72 29.10 29.24
N ASP A 130 51.02 30.37 29.00
CA ASP A 130 50.22 31.49 29.49
C ASP A 130 49.23 32.02 28.42
N GLY A 131 49.02 31.27 27.32
CA GLY A 131 48.11 31.62 26.22
C GLY A 131 47.97 30.57 25.09
N LEU A 132 47.73 31.04 23.85
CA LEU A 132 47.49 30.24 22.63
C LEU A 132 48.74 29.47 22.16
N ILE A 133 48.62 28.14 22.01
CA ILE A 133 49.64 27.29 21.37
C ILE A 133 49.31 27.17 19.87
N ASN A 134 50.17 27.68 18.98
CA ASN A 134 49.96 27.66 17.52
C ASN A 134 50.89 26.64 16.83
N ILE A 135 50.34 25.65 16.13
CA ILE A 135 51.08 24.57 15.47
C ILE A 135 50.84 24.67 13.95
N THR A 136 51.76 25.29 13.21
CA THR A 136 51.61 25.61 11.76
C THR A 136 52.59 24.89 10.84
N GLY A 137 53.29 23.85 11.33
CA GLY A 137 54.17 23.04 10.47
C GLY A 137 53.39 22.48 9.27
N ALA A 138 54.03 22.25 8.12
CA ALA A 138 53.40 21.51 7.02
C ALA A 138 53.59 20.00 7.26
N PRO A 139 52.59 19.15 6.94
CA PRO A 139 52.79 17.71 7.02
C PRO A 139 53.91 17.29 6.06
N THR A 140 54.70 16.31 6.46
CA THR A 140 55.86 15.80 5.68
C THR A 140 55.48 14.70 4.70
N GLY A 141 54.19 14.36 4.61
CA GLY A 141 53.63 13.33 3.75
C GLY A 141 52.25 12.87 4.23
N THR A 142 51.74 11.77 3.68
CA THR A 142 50.38 11.25 3.96
C THR A 142 50.35 10.19 5.07
N GLY A 143 51.51 9.77 5.59
CA GLY A 143 51.58 8.84 6.71
C GLY A 143 51.12 9.50 8.02
N VAL A 144 50.53 8.72 8.92
CA VAL A 144 50.06 9.20 10.24
C VAL A 144 51.15 9.93 11.03
N GLY A 145 52.40 9.43 10.98
CA GLY A 145 53.58 10.04 11.60
C GLY A 145 54.13 11.28 10.90
N GLN A 146 53.55 11.65 9.76
CA GLN A 146 53.96 12.78 8.93
C GLN A 146 53.04 13.99 9.09
N GLY A 147 52.04 13.91 9.99
CA GLY A 147 51.17 15.00 10.37
C GLY A 147 51.88 16.14 11.11
N THR A 148 51.24 17.30 11.14
CA THR A 148 51.73 18.52 11.83
C THR A 148 51.63 18.37 13.35
N VAL A 149 50.63 17.61 13.79
CA VAL A 149 50.43 17.11 15.15
C VAL A 149 50.36 15.60 15.03
N TYR A 150 51.39 14.91 15.53
CA TYR A 150 51.40 13.45 15.60
C TYR A 150 51.25 13.03 17.05
N ILE A 151 50.05 12.55 17.40
CA ILE A 151 49.75 11.99 18.71
C ILE A 151 49.73 10.48 18.53
N ASN A 152 50.81 9.84 18.95
CA ASN A 152 50.98 8.40 18.88
C ASN A 152 51.62 7.91 20.18
N PRO A 153 50.83 7.86 21.26
CA PRO A 153 51.28 7.20 22.48
C PRO A 153 51.70 5.76 22.16
N ALA A 154 52.76 5.28 22.80
CA ALA A 154 53.33 3.97 22.51
C ALA A 154 52.40 2.79 22.91
N SER A 155 51.40 3.04 23.75
CA SER A 155 50.38 2.09 24.18
C SER A 155 49.18 2.84 24.77
N THR A 156 47.99 2.29 24.63
CA THR A 156 46.74 2.74 25.22
C THR A 156 45.90 1.50 25.62
N THR A 157 44.85 1.67 26.42
CA THR A 157 43.80 0.66 26.64
C THR A 157 42.45 1.26 26.27
N ASP A 158 41.43 0.43 26.05
CA ASP A 158 40.07 0.83 25.67
C ASP A 158 39.66 2.13 26.37
N GLU A 159 39.17 3.11 25.59
CA GLU A 159 38.69 4.42 26.05
C GLU A 159 39.75 5.46 26.51
N TRP A 160 41.02 5.36 26.12
CA TRP A 160 42.02 6.40 26.45
C TRP A 160 41.96 7.63 25.56
N THR A 161 41.93 8.84 26.14
CA THR A 161 41.95 10.10 25.37
C THR A 161 43.28 10.33 24.68
N LEU A 162 43.28 10.30 23.34
CA LEU A 162 44.37 10.74 22.49
C LEU A 162 44.42 12.26 22.37
N LEU A 163 43.27 12.91 22.16
CA LEU A 163 43.15 14.37 22.11
C LEU A 163 41.97 14.83 22.95
N GLY A 164 42.21 15.64 23.98
CA GLY A 164 41.18 16.19 24.86
C GLY A 164 41.19 17.71 24.89
N ILE A 165 40.01 18.31 24.75
CA ILE A 165 39.77 19.74 24.96
C ILE A 165 38.76 19.88 26.10
N ALA A 166 39.16 20.60 27.16
CA ALA A 166 38.34 20.80 28.35
C ALA A 166 38.41 22.26 28.82
N VAL A 167 37.37 22.71 29.52
CA VAL A 167 37.35 24.00 30.23
C VAL A 167 37.02 23.72 31.69
N GLY A 168 37.88 24.14 32.62
CA GLY A 168 37.71 23.89 34.06
C GLY A 168 37.58 22.40 34.40
N GLY A 169 38.28 21.52 33.66
CA GLY A 169 38.20 20.06 33.81
C GLY A 169 36.99 19.39 33.14
N SER A 170 36.04 20.16 32.58
CA SER A 170 34.90 19.60 31.86
C SER A 170 35.20 19.39 30.38
N GLN A 171 35.04 18.16 29.89
CA GLN A 171 35.22 17.80 28.47
C GLN A 171 34.35 18.67 27.56
N LYS A 172 34.93 19.09 26.43
CA LYS A 172 34.25 19.76 25.31
C LYS A 172 34.39 18.98 24.02
N LEU A 173 35.56 18.41 23.79
CA LEU A 173 35.88 17.52 22.68
C LEU A 173 36.89 16.47 23.16
N ARG A 174 36.73 15.22 22.76
CA ARG A 174 37.66 14.14 23.03
C ARG A 174 37.74 13.21 21.82
N ILE A 175 38.95 12.83 21.42
CA ILE A 175 39.24 11.70 20.56
C ILE A 175 39.92 10.66 21.45
N ASP A 176 39.41 9.44 21.51
CA ASP A 176 40.05 8.35 22.23
C ASP A 176 40.71 7.32 21.31
N GLU A 177 41.22 6.24 21.91
CA GLU A 177 42.05 5.25 21.23
C GLU A 177 41.31 4.43 20.17
N ASP A 178 40.00 4.24 20.37
CA ASP A 178 39.11 3.59 19.40
C ASP A 178 38.88 4.50 18.18
N GLY A 179 39.32 5.76 18.27
CA GLY A 179 39.10 6.80 17.27
C GLY A 179 37.76 7.51 17.47
N ASP A 180 37.06 7.25 18.58
CA ASP A 180 35.75 7.84 18.83
C ASP A 180 35.87 9.33 19.18
N LEU A 181 35.08 10.14 18.48
CA LEU A 181 34.96 11.56 18.72
C LEU A 181 33.75 11.84 19.62
N SER A 182 33.98 12.32 20.83
CA SER A 182 32.93 12.74 21.77
C SER A 182 32.95 14.26 22.02
N ILE A 183 31.82 14.92 21.74
CA ILE A 183 31.66 16.39 21.84
C ILE A 183 30.49 16.70 22.79
N ALA A 184 30.72 17.58 23.76
CA ALA A 184 29.72 17.92 24.77
C ALA A 184 28.65 18.92 24.28
N GLY A 185 28.93 19.64 23.18
CA GLY A 185 28.00 20.54 22.51
C GLY A 185 27.47 19.96 21.20
N ALA A 186 26.82 20.79 20.39
CA ALA A 186 26.41 20.40 19.04
C ALA A 186 27.64 20.26 18.11
N LEU A 187 27.77 19.13 17.43
CA LEU A 187 28.69 18.98 16.30
C LEU A 187 28.01 19.50 15.03
N SER A 188 28.37 20.72 14.62
CA SER A 188 27.88 21.31 13.35
C SER A 188 28.82 20.92 12.19
N LEU A 189 28.37 20.01 11.33
CA LEU A 189 29.10 19.60 10.12
C LEU A 189 28.48 20.30 8.91
N GLY A 190 29.13 21.34 8.40
CA GLY A 190 28.68 22.03 7.18
C GLY A 190 28.83 21.11 5.96
N GLY A 191 27.71 20.79 5.28
CA GLY A 191 27.74 20.00 4.05
C GLY A 191 28.14 18.53 4.25
N LEU A 192 27.50 17.84 5.19
CA LEU A 192 27.71 16.40 5.41
C LEU A 192 27.30 15.58 4.16
N SER A 193 28.29 15.17 3.37
CA SER A 193 28.10 14.36 2.16
C SER A 193 28.25 12.85 2.38
N SER A 194 28.94 12.42 3.44
CA SER A 194 29.14 10.99 3.76
C SER A 194 29.49 10.74 5.23
N LEU A 195 28.81 9.77 5.84
CA LEU A 195 29.26 9.04 7.04
C LEU A 195 29.72 7.66 6.54
N THR A 196 31.01 7.49 6.29
CA THR A 196 31.56 6.22 5.77
C THR A 196 31.97 5.34 6.95
N ALA A 197 31.04 4.56 7.49
CA ALA A 197 31.37 3.46 8.38
C ALA A 197 31.67 2.21 7.53
N GLY A 198 32.75 1.48 7.82
CA GLY A 198 33.19 0.28 7.11
C GLY A 198 32.33 -0.98 7.35
N SER A 199 31.01 -0.84 7.54
CA SER A 199 30.05 -1.94 7.74
C SER A 199 28.66 -1.53 7.24
N GLU A 200 27.62 -2.38 7.34
CA GLU A 200 26.21 -2.09 6.96
C GLU A 200 25.60 -0.86 7.67
N SER A 201 26.32 -0.26 8.61
CA SER A 201 25.86 0.83 9.46
C SER A 201 25.94 2.18 8.77
N GLY A 202 24.79 2.85 8.63
CA GLY A 202 24.73 4.29 8.33
C GLY A 202 24.56 5.09 9.62
N TYR A 203 23.36 5.58 9.89
CA TYR A 203 23.04 6.37 11.08
C TYR A 203 22.12 5.59 12.03
N ALA A 204 22.59 5.31 13.25
CA ALA A 204 21.85 4.59 14.28
C ALA A 204 21.57 5.50 15.49
N ALA A 205 20.31 5.62 15.88
CA ALA A 205 19.88 6.34 17.06
C ALA A 205 19.57 5.36 18.20
N TYR A 206 20.24 5.55 19.33
CA TYR A 206 20.07 4.77 20.55
C TYR A 206 19.52 5.63 21.68
N GLN A 207 18.73 5.05 22.59
CA GLN A 207 18.56 5.60 23.93
C GLN A 207 19.59 4.96 24.87
N THR A 208 20.07 5.70 25.87
CA THR A 208 21.02 5.18 26.87
C THR A 208 20.48 3.89 27.52
N GLY A 209 21.26 2.81 27.45
CA GLY A 209 20.90 1.48 27.96
C GLY A 209 20.25 0.54 26.94
N ASP A 210 19.99 1.00 25.71
CA ASP A 210 19.52 0.13 24.63
C ASP A 210 20.67 -0.72 24.05
N GLY A 211 20.41 -1.99 23.76
CA GLY A 211 21.32 -2.89 23.02
C GLY A 211 21.07 -2.94 21.51
N ALA A 212 20.02 -2.26 21.01
CA ALA A 212 19.61 -2.18 19.62
C ALA A 212 19.10 -0.76 19.29
N PRO A 213 19.27 -0.27 18.04
CA PRO A 213 18.87 1.07 17.68
C PRO A 213 17.34 1.20 17.58
N ARG A 214 16.82 2.38 17.92
CA ARG A 214 15.39 2.72 17.76
C ARG A 214 15.04 3.19 16.36
N ALA A 215 16.02 3.80 15.70
CA ALA A 215 15.94 4.18 14.29
C ALA A 215 17.31 3.96 13.67
N PHE A 216 17.36 3.25 12.54
CA PHE A 216 18.59 2.91 11.86
C PHE A 216 18.45 3.09 10.36
N LEU A 217 19.17 4.07 9.82
CA LEU A 217 19.33 4.22 8.38
C LEU A 217 20.59 3.44 7.96
N LYS A 218 20.40 2.33 7.26
CA LYS A 218 21.48 1.50 6.73
C LYS A 218 21.94 2.02 5.37
N ASN A 219 23.21 1.78 5.06
CA ASN A 219 23.78 2.11 3.74
C ASN A 219 23.20 1.24 2.59
N THR A 220 22.54 0.13 2.92
CA THR A 220 21.79 -0.73 2.00
C THR A 220 20.46 -0.13 1.53
N GLY A 221 20.03 0.99 2.13
CA GLY A 221 18.76 1.63 1.81
C GLY A 221 17.59 1.19 2.67
N TYR A 222 17.86 0.46 3.75
CA TYR A 222 16.89 0.14 4.77
C TYR A 222 16.79 1.27 5.78
N LEU A 223 15.55 1.65 6.09
CA LEU A 223 15.22 2.41 7.27
C LEU A 223 14.51 1.47 8.23
N GLU A 224 15.17 1.15 9.33
CA GLU A 224 14.65 0.25 10.35
C GLU A 224 14.24 1.04 11.58
N PHE A 225 13.11 0.66 12.16
CA PHE A 225 12.61 1.21 13.41
C PHE A 225 12.34 0.09 14.40
N GLY A 226 12.42 0.43 15.67
CA GLY A 226 12.08 -0.48 16.75
C GLY A 226 12.02 0.23 18.09
N PRO A 227 11.54 -0.45 19.15
CA PRO A 227 11.42 0.13 20.48
C PRO A 227 12.76 0.35 21.20
N GLY A 228 13.87 -0.24 20.71
CA GLY A 228 15.17 -0.28 21.38
C GLY A 228 15.25 -1.39 22.45
N GLY A 229 16.44 -1.62 23.03
CA GLY A 229 16.67 -2.62 24.09
C GLY A 229 17.39 -3.89 23.60
N VAL A 230 16.99 -5.07 24.07
CA VAL A 230 17.66 -6.36 23.80
C VAL A 230 17.09 -7.13 22.58
N ALA A 231 16.13 -6.54 21.85
CA ALA A 231 15.45 -7.20 20.73
C ALA A 231 15.34 -6.30 19.49
N VAL A 232 15.30 -7.00 18.35
CA VAL A 232 15.43 -6.59 16.95
C VAL A 232 14.55 -5.41 16.54
N THR A 233 15.01 -4.63 15.57
CA THR A 233 14.17 -3.73 14.78
C THR A 233 13.07 -4.54 14.09
N ASP A 234 11.81 -4.14 14.24
CA ASP A 234 10.64 -4.89 13.79
C ASP A 234 9.91 -4.26 12.60
N THR A 235 10.21 -2.99 12.30
CA THR A 235 9.60 -2.26 11.18
C THR A 235 10.67 -1.84 10.21
N ASN A 236 10.52 -2.16 8.93
CA ASN A 236 11.42 -1.68 7.89
C ASN A 236 10.68 -0.93 6.77
N LEU A 237 11.41 0.00 6.16
CA LEU A 237 11.04 0.63 4.91
C LEU A 237 12.28 0.68 4.04
N TYR A 238 12.26 0.01 2.90
CA TYR A 238 13.46 -0.16 2.08
C TYR A 238 13.15 -0.22 0.60
N ARG A 239 14.15 0.07 -0.22
CA ARG A 239 14.07 -0.22 -1.65
C ARG A 239 14.43 -1.68 -1.88
N SER A 240 13.49 -2.49 -2.37
CA SER A 240 13.82 -3.87 -2.71
C SER A 240 14.58 -3.92 -4.04
N THR A 241 14.21 -3.06 -4.98
CA THR A 241 14.84 -2.84 -6.28
C THR A 241 14.61 -1.39 -6.75
N ALA A 242 15.14 -0.99 -7.91
CA ALA A 242 14.88 0.34 -8.47
C ALA A 242 13.37 0.58 -8.63
N ASP A 243 12.87 1.73 -8.17
CA ASP A 243 11.46 2.15 -8.20
C ASP A 243 10.47 1.37 -7.29
N TYR A 244 10.94 0.41 -6.50
CA TYR A 244 10.10 -0.34 -5.56
C TYR A 244 10.45 -0.02 -4.12
N LEU A 245 9.49 0.55 -3.40
CA LEU A 245 9.54 0.74 -1.94
C LEU A 245 8.75 -0.40 -1.27
N ALA A 246 9.34 -1.04 -0.27
CA ALA A 246 8.81 -2.23 0.38
C ALA A 246 8.95 -2.17 1.90
N THR A 247 8.14 -2.99 2.55
CA THR A 247 8.27 -3.47 3.93
C THR A 247 8.10 -4.99 3.90
N ASP A 248 8.66 -5.72 4.86
CA ASP A 248 8.46 -7.16 5.00
C ASP A 248 7.05 -7.54 5.48
N ASP A 249 6.37 -6.62 6.16
CA ASP A 249 5.02 -6.80 6.68
C ASP A 249 3.97 -5.96 5.91
N GLY A 250 3.01 -5.36 6.63
CA GLY A 250 1.90 -4.60 6.07
C GLY A 250 2.07 -3.09 6.19
N LEU A 251 1.51 -2.35 5.23
CA LEU A 251 1.39 -0.89 5.30
C LEU A 251 0.02 -0.48 5.87
N SER A 252 0.01 0.17 7.04
CA SER A 252 -1.19 0.76 7.62
C SER A 252 -1.15 2.28 7.54
N VAL A 253 -2.16 2.89 6.91
CA VAL A 253 -2.26 4.35 6.75
C VAL A 253 -3.47 4.85 7.54
N ALA A 254 -3.22 5.61 8.62
CA ALA A 254 -4.28 6.16 9.46
C ALA A 254 -5.20 7.15 8.70
N GLY A 255 -4.59 7.93 7.79
CA GLY A 255 -5.26 8.91 6.94
C GLY A 255 -5.90 8.31 5.68
N ASN A 256 -5.76 9.04 4.57
CA ASN A 256 -6.18 8.64 3.24
C ASN A 256 -4.94 8.35 2.38
N LEU A 257 -4.91 7.21 1.70
CA LEU A 257 -3.87 6.85 0.74
C LEU A 257 -4.27 7.34 -0.66
N GLY A 258 -3.51 8.29 -1.19
CA GLY A 258 -3.65 8.78 -2.57
C GLY A 258 -2.64 8.10 -3.49
N VAL A 259 -3.11 7.61 -4.65
CA VAL A 259 -2.26 7.09 -5.72
C VAL A 259 -2.53 7.90 -6.98
N GLY A 260 -1.53 8.63 -7.47
CA GLY A 260 -1.67 9.52 -8.64
C GLY A 260 -2.44 10.82 -8.38
N ILE A 261 -2.69 11.18 -7.11
CA ILE A 261 -3.44 12.38 -6.71
C ILE A 261 -2.84 13.09 -5.50
N THR A 262 -2.91 14.42 -5.47
CA THR A 262 -2.66 15.25 -4.29
C THR A 262 -3.98 15.50 -3.54
N ASN A 263 -3.98 15.41 -2.21
CA ASN A 263 -5.17 15.58 -1.35
C ASN A 263 -6.30 14.54 -1.57
N PRO A 264 -6.07 13.25 -1.25
CA PRO A 264 -7.09 12.22 -1.38
C PRO A 264 -8.29 12.44 -0.43
N SER A 265 -9.52 12.37 -0.96
CA SER A 265 -10.77 12.52 -0.20
C SER A 265 -11.36 11.20 0.32
N HIS A 266 -10.77 10.07 -0.05
CA HIS A 266 -11.20 8.72 0.35
C HIS A 266 -10.03 7.94 0.93
N LYS A 267 -10.33 6.90 1.73
CA LYS A 267 -9.30 6.06 2.38
C LYS A 267 -8.30 5.47 1.40
N LEU A 268 -8.78 5.07 0.22
CA LEU A 268 -7.97 4.80 -0.96
C LEU A 268 -8.56 5.62 -2.11
N HIS A 269 -7.80 6.56 -2.65
CA HIS A 269 -8.21 7.38 -3.79
C HIS A 269 -7.17 7.23 -4.90
N ILE A 270 -7.55 6.53 -5.95
CA ILE A 270 -6.70 6.27 -7.11
C ILE A 270 -7.19 7.16 -8.25
N VAL A 271 -6.31 8.00 -8.78
CA VAL A 271 -6.56 8.78 -10.00
C VAL A 271 -5.46 8.46 -10.97
N ASP A 272 -5.86 8.05 -12.17
CA ASP A 272 -4.93 7.68 -13.22
C ASP A 272 -5.26 8.45 -14.50
N THR A 273 -4.36 9.35 -14.89
CA THR A 273 -4.58 10.31 -15.99
C THR A 273 -3.80 9.99 -17.26
N ASP A 274 -2.95 8.98 -17.25
CA ASP A 274 -2.19 8.60 -18.44
C ASP A 274 -3.08 7.89 -19.48
N ASN A 275 -2.78 8.12 -20.75
CA ASN A 275 -3.62 7.79 -21.89
C ASN A 275 -3.11 6.60 -22.70
N THR A 276 -2.15 5.84 -22.14
CA THR A 276 -1.63 4.61 -22.74
C THR A 276 -2.72 3.54 -22.78
N ALA A 277 -2.86 2.87 -23.94
CA ALA A 277 -3.84 1.81 -24.12
C ALA A 277 -3.63 0.62 -23.17
N SER A 278 -4.73 -0.07 -22.83
CA SER A 278 -4.74 -1.29 -21.98
C SER A 278 -4.23 -1.10 -20.54
N ARG A 279 -4.17 0.13 -20.07
CA ARG A 279 -3.73 0.46 -18.71
C ARG A 279 -4.89 0.40 -17.72
N SER A 280 -4.60 -0.03 -16.49
CA SER A 280 -5.58 -0.16 -15.41
C SER A 280 -5.14 0.66 -14.21
N ALA A 281 -6.00 1.56 -13.73
CA ALA A 281 -5.74 2.31 -12.50
C ALA A 281 -5.63 1.39 -11.27
N LEU A 282 -6.39 0.30 -11.27
CA LEU A 282 -6.35 -0.75 -10.26
C LEU A 282 -6.37 -2.11 -10.96
N TYR A 283 -5.33 -2.91 -10.75
CA TYR A 283 -5.23 -4.29 -11.21
C TYR A 283 -5.08 -5.20 -9.98
N VAL A 284 -6.05 -6.10 -9.77
CA VAL A 284 -6.08 -7.01 -8.62
C VAL A 284 -6.07 -8.45 -9.12
N SER A 285 -5.10 -9.23 -8.66
CA SER A 285 -4.91 -10.62 -9.09
C SER A 285 -4.56 -11.51 -7.91
N GLN A 286 -5.30 -12.61 -7.76
CA GLN A 286 -5.01 -13.70 -6.83
C GLN A 286 -4.79 -14.97 -7.65
N THR A 287 -3.56 -15.45 -7.71
CA THR A 287 -3.16 -16.60 -8.56
C THR A 287 -2.84 -17.87 -7.78
N ALA A 288 -2.64 -17.76 -6.47
CA ALA A 288 -2.33 -18.92 -5.63
C ALA A 288 -3.50 -19.90 -5.57
N ALA A 289 -3.20 -21.20 -5.62
CA ALA A 289 -4.20 -22.24 -5.42
C ALA A 289 -4.65 -22.26 -3.95
N ILE A 290 -5.94 -22.05 -3.71
CA ILE A 290 -6.55 -22.05 -2.38
C ILE A 290 -7.48 -23.26 -2.27
N THR A 291 -7.42 -23.99 -1.15
CA THR A 291 -8.43 -25.02 -0.84
C THR A 291 -9.73 -24.30 -0.45
N GLY A 292 -10.77 -24.41 -1.26
CA GLY A 292 -12.06 -23.72 -1.05
C GLY A 292 -12.27 -22.55 -2.00
N THR A 293 -12.77 -21.41 -1.50
CA THR A 293 -13.08 -20.22 -2.30
C THR A 293 -12.02 -19.13 -2.12
N GLY A 294 -11.38 -18.73 -3.21
CA GLY A 294 -10.50 -17.56 -3.26
C GLY A 294 -11.24 -16.31 -3.72
N TYR A 295 -10.92 -15.15 -3.14
CA TYR A 295 -11.42 -13.85 -3.57
C TYR A 295 -10.25 -12.98 -3.99
N ALA A 296 -10.26 -12.49 -5.24
CA ALA A 296 -9.36 -11.41 -5.64
C ALA A 296 -9.78 -10.07 -5.00
N GLY A 297 -11.08 -9.84 -4.84
CA GLY A 297 -11.64 -8.68 -4.15
C GLY A 297 -12.92 -9.03 -3.39
N TYR A 298 -13.12 -8.38 -2.24
CA TYR A 298 -14.32 -8.53 -1.42
C TYR A 298 -14.81 -7.14 -1.00
N LEU A 299 -16.00 -6.76 -1.46
CA LEU A 299 -16.61 -5.47 -1.20
C LEU A 299 -17.90 -5.67 -0.41
N SER A 300 -17.99 -5.05 0.75
CA SER A 300 -19.15 -5.18 1.63
C SER A 300 -19.47 -3.84 2.28
N LYS A 301 -20.74 -3.43 2.19
CA LYS A 301 -21.28 -2.28 2.92
C LYS A 301 -22.45 -2.78 3.76
N THR A 302 -22.24 -2.82 5.07
CA THR A 302 -23.22 -3.23 6.07
C THR A 302 -23.53 -2.08 7.05
N GLY A 303 -24.42 -2.32 8.01
CA GLY A 303 -24.89 -1.33 8.97
C GLY A 303 -26.20 -0.65 8.55
N GLY A 304 -26.85 0.00 9.51
CA GLY A 304 -28.17 0.64 9.37
C GLY A 304 -28.16 1.98 8.61
N SER A 305 -27.57 2.00 7.42
CA SER A 305 -27.73 3.14 6.50
C SER A 305 -29.06 3.05 5.75
N THR A 306 -29.64 4.17 5.36
CA THR A 306 -30.85 4.21 4.51
C THR A 306 -30.61 3.57 3.13
N THR A 307 -29.36 3.53 2.68
CA THR A 307 -28.95 2.88 1.43
C THR A 307 -27.55 2.34 1.60
N ASN A 308 -27.35 1.06 1.27
CA ASN A 308 -26.04 0.43 1.23
C ASN A 308 -25.69 0.16 -0.24
N VAL A 309 -24.58 0.75 -0.72
CA VAL A 309 -24.02 0.49 -2.05
C VAL A 309 -22.74 -0.30 -1.87
N GLY A 310 -22.74 -1.57 -2.30
CA GLY A 310 -21.56 -2.44 -2.21
C GLY A 310 -20.55 -2.18 -3.34
N LEU A 311 -21.05 -1.90 -4.55
CA LEU A 311 -20.23 -1.59 -5.72
C LEU A 311 -20.94 -0.53 -6.58
N TYR A 312 -20.22 0.53 -6.91
CA TYR A 312 -20.66 1.57 -7.85
C TYR A 312 -19.64 1.68 -8.97
N VAL A 313 -20.03 1.32 -10.20
CA VAL A 313 -19.16 1.32 -11.38
C VAL A 313 -19.85 2.04 -12.52
N THR A 314 -19.11 2.92 -13.18
CA THR A 314 -19.62 3.74 -14.29
C THR A 314 -18.54 3.90 -15.35
N ALA A 315 -18.95 3.85 -16.62
CA ALA A 315 -18.12 4.20 -17.76
C ALA A 315 -18.91 5.15 -18.67
N SER A 316 -18.27 6.21 -19.16
CA SER A 316 -18.89 7.22 -20.03
C SER A 316 -17.85 7.95 -20.88
N GLY A 317 -18.28 8.53 -22.00
CA GLY A 317 -17.44 9.41 -22.84
C GLY A 317 -16.70 8.71 -23.98
N ALA A 318 -16.64 7.37 -24.02
CA ALA A 318 -16.07 6.60 -25.12
C ALA A 318 -17.14 6.09 -26.11
N THR A 319 -16.71 5.55 -27.26
CA THR A 319 -17.61 4.86 -28.21
C THR A 319 -18.28 3.63 -27.59
N ASN A 320 -17.54 2.89 -26.77
CA ASN A 320 -18.04 1.74 -26.02
C ASN A 320 -17.74 1.96 -24.53
N ASN A 321 -18.77 1.91 -23.69
CA ASN A 321 -18.63 2.12 -22.25
C ASN A 321 -19.20 0.90 -21.53
N TYR A 322 -18.34 0.12 -20.85
CA TYR A 322 -18.75 -1.07 -20.11
C TYR A 322 -18.60 -0.80 -18.60
N GLY A 323 -19.69 -0.94 -17.85
CA GLY A 323 -19.64 -0.83 -16.38
C GLY A 323 -19.09 -2.10 -15.72
N LEU A 324 -19.43 -3.28 -16.24
CA LEU A 324 -18.98 -4.59 -15.76
C LEU A 324 -18.79 -5.53 -16.96
N ILE A 325 -17.64 -6.22 -17.01
CA ILE A 325 -17.36 -7.28 -17.98
C ILE A 325 -17.01 -8.56 -17.19
N VAL A 326 -17.71 -9.65 -17.50
CA VAL A 326 -17.46 -10.97 -16.90
C VAL A 326 -17.10 -11.94 -18.03
N GLY A 327 -15.82 -12.04 -18.38
CA GLY A 327 -15.34 -12.73 -19.59
C GLY A 327 -15.52 -14.26 -19.56
N SER A 328 -15.38 -14.88 -18.40
CA SER A 328 -15.70 -16.31 -18.16
C SER A 328 -16.14 -16.46 -16.71
N GLY A 329 -17.45 -16.34 -16.47
CA GLY A 329 -18.02 -16.40 -15.13
C GLY A 329 -19.54 -16.22 -15.14
N PHE A 330 -20.17 -16.62 -14.05
CA PHE A 330 -21.61 -16.52 -13.86
C PHE A 330 -21.93 -15.37 -12.90
N VAL A 331 -22.96 -14.57 -13.20
CA VAL A 331 -23.42 -13.49 -12.34
C VAL A 331 -24.64 -13.98 -11.55
N GLY A 332 -24.51 -14.03 -10.22
CA GLY A 332 -25.62 -14.30 -9.31
C GLY A 332 -26.20 -13.00 -8.76
N MET A 333 -27.50 -12.78 -8.94
CA MET A 333 -28.24 -11.75 -8.21
C MET A 333 -29.21 -12.45 -7.25
N GLY A 334 -29.00 -12.30 -5.94
CA GLY A 334 -29.78 -13.01 -4.92
C GLY A 334 -29.46 -14.50 -4.76
N VAL A 335 -28.42 -15.00 -5.43
CA VAL A 335 -27.91 -16.38 -5.35
C VAL A 335 -26.39 -16.40 -5.29
N THR A 336 -25.81 -17.20 -4.38
CA THR A 336 -24.35 -17.26 -4.15
C THR A 336 -23.63 -18.31 -5.01
N ASN A 337 -24.38 -19.22 -5.64
CA ASN A 337 -23.86 -20.33 -6.46
C ASN A 337 -24.63 -20.41 -7.78
N PRO A 338 -24.51 -19.41 -8.66
CA PRO A 338 -25.20 -19.44 -9.95
C PRO A 338 -24.76 -20.65 -10.78
N THR A 339 -25.70 -21.36 -11.43
CA THR A 339 -25.43 -22.49 -12.35
C THR A 339 -25.49 -22.09 -13.82
N ASN A 340 -25.87 -20.85 -14.11
CA ASN A 340 -26.04 -20.28 -15.44
C ASN A 340 -25.36 -18.91 -15.51
N ALA A 341 -25.09 -18.43 -16.73
CA ALA A 341 -24.37 -17.15 -16.97
C ALA A 341 -24.93 -15.95 -16.21
N LEU A 342 -26.26 -15.85 -16.11
CA LEU A 342 -26.95 -14.94 -15.21
C LEU A 342 -28.00 -15.75 -14.47
N ALA A 343 -27.89 -15.82 -13.15
CA ALA A 343 -28.93 -16.38 -12.30
C ALA A 343 -29.47 -15.28 -11.41
N VAL A 344 -30.76 -14.98 -11.54
CA VAL A 344 -31.45 -14.05 -10.67
C VAL A 344 -32.46 -14.85 -9.85
N VAL A 345 -32.29 -14.84 -8.54
CA VAL A 345 -33.17 -15.54 -7.60
C VAL A 345 -33.69 -14.52 -6.60
N ALA A 346 -35.00 -14.25 -6.68
CA ALA A 346 -35.71 -13.56 -5.61
C ALA A 346 -35.96 -14.57 -4.48
N ASN A 347 -35.40 -14.33 -3.30
CA ASN A 347 -35.67 -15.14 -2.12
C ASN A 347 -36.58 -14.35 -1.18
N ASP A 348 -37.88 -14.60 -1.26
CA ASP A 348 -38.83 -14.18 -0.25
C ASP A 348 -39.78 -15.35 0.07
N ALA A 349 -39.78 -15.76 1.33
CA ALA A 349 -40.51 -16.93 1.82
C ALA A 349 -41.99 -16.63 2.12
N THR A 350 -42.46 -15.40 1.89
CA THR A 350 -43.80 -14.96 2.28
C THR A 350 -44.51 -14.12 1.22
N ALA A 351 -45.01 -14.73 0.12
CA ALA A 351 -46.15 -14.17 -0.60
C ALA A 351 -46.78 -15.17 -1.60
N TYR A 352 -47.74 -15.95 -1.12
CA TYR A 352 -48.85 -16.39 -1.96
C TYR A 352 -50.13 -16.11 -1.18
N THR A 353 -50.50 -14.83 -1.10
CA THR A 353 -51.83 -14.45 -0.67
C THR A 353 -52.33 -13.38 -1.62
N ASN A 354 -53.30 -13.78 -2.45
CA ASN A 354 -54.14 -12.97 -3.33
C ASN A 354 -54.11 -11.48 -2.98
N TRP A 355 -53.78 -10.64 -3.96
CA TRP A 355 -53.98 -9.19 -3.84
C TRP A 355 -55.39 -8.84 -4.36
N PRO A 356 -56.36 -8.46 -3.51
CA PRO A 356 -57.49 -7.67 -3.97
C PRO A 356 -57.01 -6.21 -4.08
N ASN A 357 -57.12 -5.65 -5.28
CA ASN A 357 -56.82 -4.25 -5.54
C ASN A 357 -57.65 -3.33 -4.65
N GLY A 358 -56.99 -2.41 -3.95
CA GLY A 358 -57.64 -1.30 -3.27
C GLY A 358 -56.60 -0.32 -2.74
N ASP A 359 -56.72 0.94 -3.17
CA ASP A 359 -56.00 2.13 -2.67
C ASP A 359 -54.50 2.20 -3.07
N GLY A 360 -54.02 3.13 -3.90
CA GLY A 360 -54.44 4.52 -4.06
C GLY A 360 -53.29 5.50 -3.81
N THR A 361 -52.06 5.20 -4.24
CA THR A 361 -50.94 6.16 -4.35
C THR A 361 -49.95 5.68 -5.41
N TYR A 362 -49.70 6.48 -6.45
CA TYR A 362 -48.84 6.15 -7.60
C TYR A 362 -47.34 6.11 -7.22
N GLY A 363 -46.94 5.07 -6.50
CA GLY A 363 -45.57 4.58 -6.44
C GLY A 363 -45.57 3.16 -7.00
N TYR A 364 -44.80 2.91 -8.05
CA TYR A 364 -44.61 1.57 -8.62
C TYR A 364 -43.92 0.73 -7.53
N SER A 365 -44.68 0.01 -6.72
CA SER A 365 -44.11 -0.98 -5.80
C SER A 365 -43.54 -2.07 -6.68
N VAL A 366 -42.21 -2.06 -6.84
CA VAL A 366 -41.48 -3.22 -7.33
C VAL A 366 -41.71 -4.27 -6.26
N ASP A 367 -42.68 -5.15 -6.47
CA ASP A 367 -42.80 -6.32 -5.62
C ASP A 367 -41.46 -7.06 -5.73
N THR A 368 -40.95 -7.54 -4.60
CA THR A 368 -39.62 -8.16 -4.45
C THR A 368 -39.40 -9.44 -5.28
N PHE A 369 -40.32 -9.78 -6.20
CA PHE A 369 -40.36 -10.99 -7.01
C PHE A 369 -39.83 -10.83 -8.44
N ASP A 370 -39.70 -9.61 -8.97
CA ASP A 370 -39.30 -9.42 -10.37
C ASP A 370 -37.79 -9.64 -10.56
N ALA A 371 -37.42 -10.84 -11.01
CA ALA A 371 -36.05 -11.21 -11.35
C ALA A 371 -35.48 -10.42 -12.56
N LEU A 372 -36.35 -9.90 -13.42
CA LEU A 372 -35.95 -9.05 -14.54
C LEU A 372 -36.97 -7.92 -14.69
N PHE A 373 -36.65 -6.75 -14.12
CA PHE A 373 -37.43 -5.54 -14.31
C PHE A 373 -36.93 -4.79 -15.56
N ALA A 374 -37.77 -4.75 -16.59
CA ALA A 374 -37.56 -3.90 -17.75
C ALA A 374 -38.64 -2.82 -17.76
N LYS A 375 -38.25 -1.58 -18.07
CA LYS A 375 -39.18 -0.45 -18.19
C LYS A 375 -38.84 0.37 -19.41
N ASN A 376 -39.85 0.62 -20.25
CA ASN A 376 -39.81 1.67 -21.25
C ASN A 376 -40.45 2.94 -20.68
N THR A 377 -39.71 4.06 -20.65
CA THR A 377 -40.19 5.37 -20.17
C THR A 377 -40.78 6.24 -21.29
N GLY A 378 -41.00 5.66 -22.47
CA GLY A 378 -41.75 6.29 -23.55
C GLY A 378 -43.11 6.81 -23.06
N SER A 379 -43.55 7.92 -23.65
CA SER A 379 -44.83 8.58 -23.32
C SER A 379 -45.83 8.45 -24.46
N SER A 380 -45.65 7.51 -25.38
CA SER A 380 -46.53 7.38 -26.53
C SER A 380 -47.88 6.78 -26.11
N SER A 381 -48.94 7.23 -26.76
CA SER A 381 -50.31 6.76 -26.48
C SER A 381 -50.55 5.32 -26.94
N ASN A 382 -49.65 4.74 -27.75
CA ASN A 382 -49.73 3.39 -28.30
C ASN A 382 -48.36 3.02 -28.90
N GLY A 383 -47.89 1.79 -28.64
CA GLY A 383 -46.69 1.24 -29.27
C GLY A 383 -45.40 1.30 -28.46
N ASP A 384 -45.43 1.83 -27.23
CA ASP A 384 -44.32 1.64 -26.29
C ASP A 384 -44.23 0.16 -25.88
N ILE A 385 -43.06 -0.43 -26.09
CA ILE A 385 -42.80 -1.85 -25.83
C ILE A 385 -41.72 -1.98 -24.77
N THR A 386 -42.00 -2.81 -23.77
CA THR A 386 -40.99 -3.40 -22.90
C THR A 386 -40.89 -4.87 -23.28
N SER A 387 -39.70 -5.37 -23.64
CA SER A 387 -39.59 -6.74 -24.13
C SER A 387 -38.27 -7.42 -23.82
N ILE A 388 -38.32 -8.75 -23.77
CA ILE A 388 -37.16 -9.62 -23.92
C ILE A 388 -37.02 -9.93 -25.42
N LEU A 389 -35.90 -9.55 -26.00
CA LEU A 389 -35.55 -9.86 -27.38
C LEU A 389 -34.60 -11.05 -27.39
N LEU A 390 -34.96 -12.08 -28.15
CA LEU A 390 -34.13 -13.25 -28.40
C LEU A 390 -33.51 -13.10 -29.79
N GLN A 391 -32.19 -13.18 -29.87
CA GLN A 391 -31.45 -13.05 -31.11
C GLN A 391 -30.74 -14.37 -31.45
N THR A 392 -30.58 -14.61 -32.75
CA THR A 392 -29.77 -15.70 -33.28
C THR A 392 -28.63 -15.12 -34.11
N TYR A 393 -27.45 -15.73 -34.02
CA TYR A 393 -26.31 -15.38 -34.85
C TYR A 393 -26.26 -16.27 -36.09
N ASN A 394 -26.18 -15.67 -37.28
CA ASN A 394 -25.92 -16.42 -38.49
C ASN A 394 -24.42 -16.38 -38.80
N ALA A 395 -23.76 -17.53 -38.70
CA ALA A 395 -22.32 -17.63 -38.95
C ALA A 395 -21.94 -17.34 -40.41
N SER A 396 -22.86 -17.54 -41.37
CA SER A 396 -22.56 -17.38 -42.80
C SER A 396 -22.44 -15.92 -43.24
N ASP A 397 -23.11 -14.99 -42.57
CA ASP A 397 -23.08 -13.56 -42.88
C ASP A 397 -22.59 -12.69 -41.71
N SER A 398 -22.16 -13.32 -40.61
CA SER A 398 -21.71 -12.66 -39.36
C SER A 398 -22.71 -11.68 -38.74
N THR A 399 -24.00 -11.83 -39.04
CA THR A 399 -25.06 -10.90 -38.60
C THR A 399 -25.88 -11.50 -37.47
N GLN A 400 -26.27 -10.65 -36.51
CA GLN A 400 -27.24 -11.00 -35.48
C GLN A 400 -28.65 -10.66 -35.95
N TYR A 401 -29.52 -11.67 -35.98
CA TYR A 401 -30.91 -11.51 -36.35
C TYR A 401 -31.80 -11.52 -35.12
N LYS A 402 -32.80 -10.64 -35.10
CA LYS A 402 -33.94 -10.75 -34.18
C LYS A 402 -34.67 -12.03 -34.52
N ALA A 403 -34.78 -12.96 -33.57
CA ALA A 403 -35.46 -14.24 -33.80
C ALA A 403 -36.88 -14.21 -33.24
N ALA A 404 -37.01 -13.84 -31.95
CA ALA A 404 -38.28 -13.80 -31.25
C ALA A 404 -38.30 -12.67 -30.22
N ARG A 405 -39.51 -12.21 -29.89
CA ARG A 405 -39.75 -11.19 -28.88
C ARG A 405 -40.95 -11.60 -28.05
N ILE A 406 -40.78 -11.49 -26.74
CA ILE A 406 -41.87 -11.53 -25.76
C ILE A 406 -41.95 -10.13 -25.19
N GLY A 407 -43.05 -9.42 -25.44
CA GLY A 407 -43.16 -8.00 -25.09
C GLY A 407 -44.51 -7.64 -24.51
N LEU A 408 -44.49 -6.72 -23.56
CA LEU A 408 -45.66 -5.98 -23.12
C LEU A 408 -45.79 -4.75 -24.04
N LEU A 409 -46.91 -4.65 -24.72
CA LEU A 409 -47.26 -3.51 -25.58
C LEU A 409 -48.25 -2.63 -24.83
N LYS A 410 -47.96 -1.33 -24.74
CA LYS A 410 -48.96 -0.34 -24.37
C LYS A 410 -49.97 -0.21 -25.52
N THR A 411 -51.23 -0.57 -25.25
CA THR A 411 -52.29 -0.59 -26.27
C THR A 411 -53.09 0.71 -26.31
N ASP A 412 -53.02 1.53 -25.27
CA ASP A 412 -53.69 2.83 -25.22
C ASP A 412 -53.06 3.83 -24.23
N ALA A 413 -53.62 5.04 -24.18
CA ALA A 413 -53.21 6.10 -23.27
C ALA A 413 -53.52 5.84 -21.79
N THR A 414 -54.35 4.83 -21.47
CA THR A 414 -54.76 4.48 -20.11
C THR A 414 -53.87 3.42 -19.45
N ASN A 415 -52.73 3.10 -20.09
CA ASN A 415 -51.78 2.07 -19.65
C ASN A 415 -52.35 0.65 -19.70
N GLN A 416 -53.37 0.40 -20.52
CA GLN A 416 -53.71 -0.97 -20.87
C GLN A 416 -52.56 -1.60 -21.65
N SER A 417 -52.28 -2.86 -21.37
CA SER A 417 -51.20 -3.59 -22.01
C SER A 417 -51.66 -4.94 -22.55
N ALA A 418 -50.95 -5.42 -23.56
CA ALA A 418 -51.10 -6.77 -24.07
C ALA A 418 -49.74 -7.47 -24.07
N LEU A 419 -49.74 -8.75 -23.70
CA LEU A 419 -48.58 -9.61 -23.89
C LEU A 419 -48.58 -10.10 -25.34
N ALA A 420 -47.55 -9.76 -26.09
CA ALA A 420 -47.40 -10.15 -27.48
C ALA A 420 -46.19 -11.05 -27.69
N PHE A 421 -46.37 -12.04 -28.55
CA PHE A 421 -45.33 -12.91 -29.06
C PHE A 421 -45.12 -12.58 -30.54
N ALA A 422 -43.91 -12.14 -30.84
CA ALA A 422 -43.53 -11.77 -32.19
C ALA A 422 -42.34 -12.59 -32.68
N LEU A 423 -42.35 -12.94 -33.96
CA LEU A 423 -41.27 -13.66 -34.64
C LEU A 423 -40.76 -12.83 -35.81
N ARG A 424 -39.54 -13.12 -36.23
CA ARG A 424 -39.00 -12.58 -37.48
C ARG A 424 -39.89 -12.99 -38.65
N LEU A 425 -40.22 -12.03 -39.51
CA LEU A 425 -40.93 -12.33 -40.75
C LEU A 425 -39.98 -13.02 -41.77
N PRO A 426 -40.44 -14.00 -42.54
CA PRO A 426 -39.62 -14.63 -43.58
C PRO A 426 -39.03 -13.60 -44.54
N GLY A 427 -37.72 -13.67 -44.77
CA GLY A 427 -37.02 -12.76 -45.70
C GLY A 427 -36.96 -11.28 -45.29
N SER A 428 -37.25 -10.94 -44.04
CA SER A 428 -37.25 -9.56 -43.53
C SER A 428 -36.54 -9.45 -42.18
N ASP A 429 -36.02 -8.27 -41.85
CA ASP A 429 -35.51 -7.96 -40.50
C ASP A 429 -36.61 -7.39 -39.57
N SER A 430 -37.84 -7.33 -40.08
CA SER A 430 -39.02 -6.93 -39.31
C SER A 430 -39.57 -8.08 -38.48
N MET A 431 -40.18 -7.73 -37.35
CA MET A 431 -40.91 -8.67 -36.51
C MET A 431 -42.41 -8.55 -36.77
N GLY A 432 -43.08 -9.69 -36.94
CA GLY A 432 -44.53 -9.78 -37.00
C GLY A 432 -45.08 -10.29 -35.67
N GLU A 433 -46.19 -9.73 -35.22
CA GLU A 433 -46.94 -10.27 -34.09
C GLU A 433 -47.77 -11.49 -34.54
N PHE A 434 -47.61 -12.62 -33.86
CA PHE A 434 -48.31 -13.86 -34.21
C PHE A 434 -49.32 -14.28 -33.14
N MET A 435 -49.07 -13.93 -31.87
CA MET A 435 -50.00 -14.19 -30.78
C MET A 435 -50.04 -13.00 -29.82
N ARG A 436 -51.23 -12.72 -29.30
CA ARG A 436 -51.48 -11.70 -28.28
C ARG A 436 -52.35 -12.25 -27.17
N ILE A 437 -52.08 -11.84 -25.94
CA ILE A 437 -52.99 -11.92 -24.81
C ILE A 437 -53.32 -10.49 -24.39
N THR A 438 -54.58 -10.09 -24.49
CA THR A 438 -55.02 -8.76 -24.06
C THR A 438 -55.15 -8.70 -22.54
N ASN A 439 -55.21 -7.49 -21.97
CA ASN A 439 -55.54 -7.29 -20.56
C ASN A 439 -56.93 -7.83 -20.16
N SER A 440 -57.85 -8.01 -21.12
CA SER A 440 -59.14 -8.68 -20.91
C SER A 440 -59.05 -10.21 -20.93
N GLY A 441 -57.86 -10.79 -21.11
CA GLY A 441 -57.63 -12.24 -21.11
C GLY A 441 -57.91 -12.94 -22.44
N TYR A 442 -58.10 -12.21 -23.53
CA TYR A 442 -58.36 -12.80 -24.85
C TYR A 442 -57.07 -13.17 -25.57
N VAL A 443 -57.02 -14.39 -26.09
CA VAL A 443 -55.91 -14.89 -26.91
C VAL A 443 -56.25 -14.70 -28.39
N GLY A 444 -55.49 -13.82 -29.06
CA GLY A 444 -55.51 -13.67 -30.51
C GLY A 444 -54.35 -14.45 -31.14
N ILE A 445 -54.63 -15.26 -32.17
CA ILE A 445 -53.60 -15.88 -33.02
C ILE A 445 -53.80 -15.35 -34.44
N GLY A 446 -52.80 -14.64 -34.98
CA GLY A 446 -52.90 -13.95 -36.27
C GLY A 446 -53.89 -12.77 -36.30
N THR A 447 -54.32 -12.27 -35.13
CA THR A 447 -55.15 -11.07 -34.99
C THR A 447 -54.73 -10.28 -33.75
N THR A 448 -54.75 -8.95 -33.86
CA THR A 448 -54.40 -8.02 -32.77
C THR A 448 -55.62 -7.53 -31.98
N ALA A 449 -56.83 -7.84 -32.46
CA ALA A 449 -58.11 -7.47 -31.85
C ALA A 449 -58.99 -8.72 -31.68
N PRO A 450 -58.69 -9.61 -30.71
CA PRO A 450 -59.54 -10.76 -30.43
C PRO A 450 -60.88 -10.33 -29.80
N HIS A 451 -61.99 -10.98 -30.19
CA HIS A 451 -63.34 -10.73 -29.63
C HIS A 451 -63.92 -11.95 -28.89
N SER A 452 -63.11 -13.00 -28.73
CA SER A 452 -63.41 -14.24 -28.02
C SER A 452 -62.20 -14.61 -27.16
N THR A 453 -62.39 -15.47 -26.15
CA THR A 453 -61.29 -15.99 -25.32
C THR A 453 -60.16 -16.61 -26.16
N LEU A 454 -60.51 -17.28 -27.26
CA LEU A 454 -59.61 -17.66 -28.34
C LEU A 454 -60.18 -17.14 -29.67
N HIS A 455 -59.43 -16.30 -30.38
CA HIS A 455 -59.74 -15.85 -31.73
C HIS A 455 -58.56 -16.18 -32.66
N VAL A 456 -58.77 -17.05 -33.64
CA VAL A 456 -57.82 -17.32 -34.71
C VAL A 456 -58.22 -16.51 -35.94
N GLY A 457 -57.37 -15.56 -36.36
CA GLY A 457 -57.61 -14.69 -37.52
C GLY A 457 -57.46 -15.38 -38.89
N GLY A 458 -57.25 -16.70 -38.91
CA GLY A 458 -57.09 -17.54 -40.10
C GLY A 458 -57.66 -18.94 -39.88
N SER A 459 -57.32 -19.88 -40.76
CA SER A 459 -57.77 -21.27 -40.66
C SER A 459 -57.23 -21.98 -39.42
N TYR A 460 -58.03 -22.86 -38.83
CA TYR A 460 -57.62 -23.75 -37.74
C TYR A 460 -57.94 -25.21 -38.09
N ALA A 461 -57.13 -26.14 -37.57
CA ALA A 461 -57.37 -27.57 -37.68
C ALA A 461 -58.04 -28.08 -36.40
N VAL A 462 -58.88 -29.12 -36.55
CA VAL A 462 -59.49 -29.85 -35.44
C VAL A 462 -59.08 -31.32 -35.51
N GLY A 463 -59.21 -32.06 -34.41
CA GLY A 463 -58.88 -33.48 -34.40
C GLY A 463 -59.78 -34.29 -35.33
N TYR A 464 -59.19 -35.04 -36.26
CA TYR A 464 -59.89 -35.84 -37.26
C TYR A 464 -59.51 -37.31 -37.16
N VAL A 465 -60.49 -38.19 -37.11
CA VAL A 465 -60.29 -39.64 -37.16
C VAL A 465 -61.30 -40.30 -38.10
N ALA A 466 -60.85 -41.36 -38.79
CA ALA A 466 -61.69 -42.21 -39.62
C ALA A 466 -61.87 -43.58 -38.97
N LYS A 467 -63.08 -44.14 -39.01
CA LYS A 467 -63.43 -45.40 -38.36
C LYS A 467 -64.25 -46.30 -39.28
N THR A 468 -63.95 -47.60 -39.24
CA THR A 468 -64.63 -48.67 -40.00
C THR A 468 -65.34 -49.68 -39.09
N ALA A 469 -65.23 -49.51 -37.77
CA ALA A 469 -65.76 -50.40 -36.74
C ALA A 469 -66.18 -49.59 -35.51
N ALA A 470 -66.85 -50.26 -34.56
CA ALA A 470 -67.32 -49.61 -33.34
C ALA A 470 -66.18 -48.91 -32.60
N TYR A 471 -66.43 -47.69 -32.12
CA TYR A 471 -65.39 -46.83 -31.58
C TYR A 471 -65.94 -45.88 -30.51
N THR A 472 -65.23 -45.72 -29.40
CA THR A 472 -65.53 -44.69 -28.40
C THR A 472 -64.78 -43.43 -28.75
N ALA A 473 -65.49 -42.31 -28.93
CA ALA A 473 -64.88 -41.01 -29.21
C ALA A 473 -63.91 -40.62 -28.08
N GLY A 474 -62.70 -40.18 -28.44
CA GLY A 474 -61.65 -39.80 -27.49
C GLY A 474 -61.53 -38.29 -27.28
N ASP A 475 -60.69 -37.90 -26.32
CA ASP A 475 -60.45 -36.49 -25.96
C ASP A 475 -59.69 -35.70 -27.04
N SER A 476 -59.12 -36.37 -28.04
CA SER A 476 -58.50 -35.75 -29.21
C SER A 476 -59.46 -35.58 -30.39
N ASP A 477 -60.61 -36.25 -30.39
CA ASP A 477 -61.47 -36.29 -31.57
C ASP A 477 -62.38 -35.06 -31.62
N SER A 478 -62.52 -34.45 -32.77
CA SER A 478 -63.53 -33.39 -32.99
C SER A 478 -64.42 -33.76 -34.17
N MET A 479 -63.84 -34.39 -35.18
CA MET A 479 -64.51 -34.90 -36.37
C MET A 479 -64.23 -36.40 -36.52
N ILE A 480 -65.29 -37.21 -36.57
CA ILE A 480 -65.23 -38.66 -36.74
C ILE A 480 -65.94 -39.01 -38.05
N SER A 481 -65.19 -39.45 -39.06
CA SER A 481 -65.77 -40.02 -40.27
C SER A 481 -65.95 -41.53 -40.10
N VAL A 482 -67.10 -42.05 -40.53
CA VAL A 482 -67.48 -43.44 -40.32
C VAL A 482 -67.84 -44.11 -41.62
N ASP A 483 -67.03 -45.10 -41.98
CA ASP A 483 -67.26 -45.99 -43.11
C ASP A 483 -67.97 -47.25 -42.63
N THR A 484 -69.22 -47.40 -43.06
CA THR A 484 -70.12 -48.50 -42.71
C THR A 484 -70.18 -49.58 -43.79
N THR A 485 -69.19 -49.69 -44.67
CA THR A 485 -69.19 -50.67 -45.78
C THR A 485 -69.31 -52.10 -45.27
N SER A 486 -68.66 -52.44 -44.14
CA SER A 486 -68.61 -53.80 -43.59
C SER A 486 -69.71 -54.13 -42.59
N GLY A 487 -70.60 -53.19 -42.25
CA GLY A 487 -71.70 -53.40 -41.30
C GLY A 487 -72.19 -52.12 -40.63
N ASN A 488 -73.16 -52.26 -39.72
CA ASN A 488 -73.54 -51.16 -38.84
C ASN A 488 -72.38 -50.82 -37.89
N VAL A 489 -72.13 -49.54 -37.65
CA VAL A 489 -71.05 -49.08 -36.77
C VAL A 489 -71.61 -48.22 -35.63
N SER A 490 -71.23 -48.52 -34.40
CA SER A 490 -71.57 -47.69 -33.23
C SER A 490 -70.43 -46.75 -32.85
N ILE A 491 -70.71 -45.45 -32.71
CA ILE A 491 -69.81 -44.46 -32.13
C ILE A 491 -70.30 -44.14 -30.72
N TYR A 492 -69.55 -44.56 -29.71
CA TYR A 492 -69.87 -44.31 -28.31
C TYR A 492 -69.34 -42.94 -27.89
N LEU A 493 -70.18 -42.10 -27.29
CA LEU A 493 -69.74 -40.84 -26.71
C LEU A 493 -69.24 -41.07 -25.26
N PRO A 494 -68.20 -40.33 -24.81
CA PRO A 494 -67.81 -40.33 -23.40
C PRO A 494 -68.93 -39.83 -22.49
N SER A 495 -68.74 -39.97 -21.17
CA SER A 495 -69.71 -39.45 -20.21
C SER A 495 -69.78 -37.92 -20.28
N ALA A 496 -70.96 -37.37 -20.59
CA ALA A 496 -71.16 -35.92 -20.70
C ALA A 496 -70.78 -35.16 -19.41
N THR A 497 -70.97 -35.78 -18.24
CA THR A 497 -70.72 -35.18 -16.92
C THR A 497 -69.27 -34.78 -16.65
N THR A 498 -68.32 -35.33 -17.41
CA THR A 498 -66.89 -35.03 -17.22
C THR A 498 -66.33 -34.05 -18.25
N ILE A 499 -67.13 -33.64 -19.24
CA ILE A 499 -66.65 -32.89 -20.42
C ILE A 499 -67.67 -31.85 -20.92
N THR A 500 -68.27 -31.06 -20.02
CA THR A 500 -69.17 -29.95 -20.38
C THR A 500 -68.56 -29.06 -21.47
N GLY A 501 -69.36 -28.75 -22.49
CA GLY A 501 -68.94 -27.94 -23.64
C GLY A 501 -68.15 -28.70 -24.71
N ARG A 502 -67.86 -29.99 -24.53
CA ARG A 502 -67.17 -30.80 -25.54
C ARG A 502 -68.05 -31.02 -26.76
N ILE A 503 -67.50 -30.77 -27.95
CA ILE A 503 -68.18 -30.94 -29.24
C ILE A 503 -67.58 -32.13 -30.00
N TYR A 504 -68.45 -32.96 -30.57
CA TYR A 504 -68.09 -33.99 -31.55
C TYR A 504 -68.98 -33.86 -32.78
N THR A 505 -68.40 -33.97 -33.97
CA THR A 505 -69.12 -34.17 -35.24
C THR A 505 -68.86 -35.58 -35.75
N ILE A 506 -69.92 -36.35 -35.93
CA ILE A 506 -69.87 -37.72 -36.47
C ILE A 506 -70.53 -37.70 -37.84
N LYS A 507 -69.84 -38.19 -38.87
CA LYS A 507 -70.33 -38.19 -40.26
C LYS A 507 -70.23 -39.58 -40.88
N LYS A 508 -71.34 -40.03 -41.45
CA LYS A 508 -71.38 -41.25 -42.26
C LYS A 508 -70.87 -40.94 -43.68
N ILE A 509 -69.92 -41.72 -44.19
CA ILE A 509 -69.30 -41.43 -45.50
C ILE A 509 -69.69 -42.39 -46.63
N VAL A 510 -70.39 -43.48 -46.34
CA VAL A 510 -70.87 -44.45 -47.35
C VAL A 510 -72.38 -44.70 -47.26
N ALA A 511 -72.97 -45.21 -48.34
CA ALA A 511 -74.41 -45.45 -48.43
C ALA A 511 -74.88 -46.69 -47.65
N ALA A 512 -74.07 -47.75 -47.62
CA ALA A 512 -74.41 -49.01 -46.94
C ALA A 512 -74.56 -48.85 -45.43
N ASN A 513 -75.43 -49.67 -44.81
CA ASN A 513 -75.61 -49.81 -43.34
C ASN A 513 -75.86 -48.47 -42.62
N THR A 514 -75.82 -48.46 -41.28
CA THR A 514 -76.11 -47.27 -40.46
C THR A 514 -74.99 -46.99 -39.45
N VAL A 515 -74.86 -45.73 -39.05
CA VAL A 515 -74.04 -45.34 -37.88
C VAL A 515 -74.98 -45.09 -36.71
N THR A 516 -74.74 -45.71 -35.56
CA THR A 516 -75.45 -45.41 -34.30
C THR A 516 -74.52 -44.59 -33.42
N VAL A 517 -74.94 -43.41 -32.97
CA VAL A 517 -74.24 -42.60 -31.98
C VAL A 517 -74.90 -42.85 -30.62
N ASP A 518 -74.12 -43.34 -29.67
CA ASP A 518 -74.61 -43.91 -28.42
C ASP A 518 -73.91 -43.25 -27.21
N PRO A 519 -74.63 -42.46 -26.38
CA PRO A 519 -74.12 -41.91 -25.13
C PRO A 519 -73.72 -42.96 -24.09
N SER A 520 -72.96 -42.53 -23.08
CA SER A 520 -72.56 -43.42 -21.99
C SER A 520 -73.72 -43.72 -21.03
N GLY A 521 -73.99 -45.00 -20.79
CA GLY A 521 -74.94 -45.44 -19.77
C GLY A 521 -76.39 -45.01 -20.06
N ALA A 522 -77.01 -44.26 -19.15
CA ALA A 522 -78.38 -43.76 -19.28
C ALA A 522 -78.45 -42.31 -19.79
N GLN A 523 -77.34 -41.74 -20.26
CA GLN A 523 -77.31 -40.42 -20.86
C GLN A 523 -78.07 -40.41 -22.19
N THR A 524 -78.49 -39.22 -22.61
CA THR A 524 -79.33 -39.05 -23.81
C THR A 524 -78.73 -38.03 -24.78
N ILE A 525 -79.17 -38.07 -26.03
CA ILE A 525 -79.03 -37.02 -27.05
C ILE A 525 -80.41 -36.42 -27.26
N ASP A 526 -80.64 -35.19 -26.78
CA ASP A 526 -81.96 -34.53 -26.78
C ASP A 526 -83.11 -35.41 -26.25
N GLY A 527 -82.86 -36.16 -25.16
CA GLY A 527 -83.84 -37.07 -24.55
C GLY A 527 -83.98 -38.45 -25.22
N SER A 528 -83.32 -38.67 -26.37
CA SER A 528 -83.23 -39.99 -27.00
C SER A 528 -82.05 -40.79 -26.46
N SER A 529 -82.20 -42.11 -26.27
CA SER A 529 -81.10 -42.97 -25.81
C SER A 529 -79.98 -43.09 -26.85
N THR A 530 -80.28 -42.99 -28.15
CA THR A 530 -79.29 -43.02 -29.24
C THR A 530 -79.71 -42.12 -30.40
N ALA A 531 -78.79 -41.83 -31.31
CA ALA A 531 -79.08 -41.19 -32.61
C ALA A 531 -78.55 -42.06 -33.76
N THR A 532 -79.27 -42.13 -34.88
CA THR A 532 -78.90 -42.97 -36.03
C THR A 532 -78.71 -42.15 -37.30
N LEU A 533 -77.57 -42.34 -37.97
CA LEU A 533 -77.29 -41.79 -39.30
C LEU A 533 -77.51 -42.88 -40.35
N SER A 534 -78.58 -42.74 -41.15
CA SER A 534 -78.98 -43.74 -42.15
C SER A 534 -78.51 -43.40 -43.56
N SER A 535 -78.43 -42.13 -43.92
CA SER A 535 -78.10 -41.67 -45.27
C SER A 535 -76.60 -41.43 -45.45
N GLN A 536 -76.06 -41.68 -46.64
CA GLN A 536 -74.69 -41.26 -46.96
C GLN A 536 -74.54 -39.75 -46.78
N TRP A 537 -73.39 -39.32 -46.28
CA TRP A 537 -73.03 -37.92 -46.03
C TRP A 537 -73.79 -37.25 -44.89
N SER A 538 -74.73 -37.97 -44.26
CA SER A 538 -75.40 -37.46 -43.08
C SER A 538 -74.44 -37.34 -41.90
N TYR A 539 -74.69 -36.35 -41.06
CA TYR A 539 -73.87 -36.07 -39.91
C TYR A 539 -74.70 -35.62 -38.72
N ILE A 540 -74.09 -35.72 -37.54
CA ILE A 540 -74.60 -35.16 -36.31
C ILE A 540 -73.46 -34.47 -35.58
N THR A 541 -73.69 -33.24 -35.13
CA THR A 541 -72.81 -32.54 -34.20
C THR A 541 -73.51 -32.43 -32.85
N VAL A 542 -72.83 -32.92 -31.82
CA VAL A 542 -73.33 -32.92 -30.44
C VAL A 542 -72.41 -32.12 -29.55
N ILE A 543 -72.96 -31.48 -28.51
CA ILE A 543 -72.23 -30.81 -27.43
C ILE A 543 -72.67 -31.36 -26.08
N SER A 544 -71.74 -31.56 -25.15
CA SER A 544 -72.09 -31.91 -23.77
C SER A 544 -72.60 -30.67 -23.01
N ASP A 545 -73.70 -30.81 -22.28
CA ASP A 545 -74.19 -29.78 -21.34
C ASP A 545 -73.72 -29.99 -19.89
N GLY A 546 -72.90 -31.03 -19.66
CA GLY A 546 -72.45 -31.45 -18.32
C GLY A 546 -73.35 -32.47 -17.63
N ALA A 547 -74.40 -32.95 -18.28
CA ALA A 547 -75.25 -34.06 -17.82
C ALA A 547 -75.60 -35.03 -18.95
N ASN A 548 -75.98 -34.50 -20.11
CA ASN A 548 -76.38 -35.20 -21.34
C ASN A 548 -75.71 -34.56 -22.56
N TRP A 549 -76.06 -35.06 -23.75
CA TRP A 549 -75.63 -34.52 -25.03
C TRP A 549 -76.78 -33.74 -25.69
N LEU A 550 -76.47 -32.55 -26.20
CA LEU A 550 -77.38 -31.73 -26.99
C LEU A 550 -76.99 -31.82 -28.45
N LYS A 551 -77.95 -32.01 -29.35
CA LYS A 551 -77.69 -31.90 -30.78
C LYS A 551 -77.67 -30.43 -31.19
N ILE A 552 -76.61 -30.01 -31.85
CA ILE A 552 -76.44 -28.60 -32.29
C ILE A 552 -76.37 -28.44 -33.80
N ALA A 553 -76.20 -29.53 -34.54
CA ALA A 553 -76.41 -29.58 -36.00
C ALA A 553 -76.65 -31.03 -36.45
N ASP A 554 -77.49 -31.21 -37.46
CA ASP A 554 -77.60 -32.43 -38.26
C ASP A 554 -77.95 -32.11 -39.72
N GLY A 555 -77.76 -33.11 -40.60
CA GLY A 555 -78.07 -32.99 -42.02
C GLY A 555 -77.76 -34.26 -42.79
#